data_AF-A0A2L2TBZ5-F1
#
_entry.id   AF-A0A2L2TBZ5-F1
#
_cell.length_a   1.000
_cell.length_b   1.000
_cell.length_c   1.000
_cell.angle_alpha   90.00
_cell.angle_beta   90.00
_cell.angle_gamma   90.00
#
_symmetry.space_group_name_H-M   'P 1'
#
loop_
_entity.id
_entity.type
_entity.pdbx_description
1 polymer ?
#
loop_
_entity_poly.entity_id
_entity_poly.type
_entity_poly.pdbx_seq_one_letter_code
_entity_poly.pdbx_strand_id
1 'polypeptide(L)'
;MAEEGSSQATWYHSTGGPTQGKHYTVVIENKRFNSHEIEKCHLIGEISPKDKNKIKSTAQRTSALRCQRWVVNVLEDLEKRGIVPLGTASDWDAATEDSPYMTMAF
;
A
#
# COMPACT_ATOMS: atom_id res chain seq x y z
N MET A 1 20.11 0.07 -2.56
CA MET A 1 19.57 -0.25 -1.23
C MET A 1 19.11 1.06 -0.63
N ALA A 2 17.84 1.19 -0.23
CA ALA A 2 17.37 2.38 0.49
C ALA A 2 17.51 2.07 1.98
N GLU A 3 18.44 2.75 2.64
CA GLU A 3 18.70 2.64 4.08
C GLU A 3 17.42 3.00 4.86
N GLU A 4 17.16 2.31 5.98
CA GLU A 4 16.14 2.74 6.94
C GLU A 4 16.42 4.20 7.36
N GLY A 5 15.46 5.10 7.09
CA GLY A 5 15.64 6.54 7.30
C GLY A 5 16.18 7.33 6.09
N SER A 6 16.33 6.71 4.92
CA SER A 6 16.65 7.43 3.68
C SER A 6 15.57 8.48 3.37
N SER A 7 16.01 9.73 3.15
CA SER A 7 15.15 10.84 2.76
C SER A 7 14.48 10.65 1.38
N GLN A 8 14.86 9.61 0.64
CA GLN A 8 14.43 9.34 -0.72
C GLN A 8 13.70 7.99 -0.81
N ALA A 9 12.47 7.96 -0.32
CA ALA A 9 11.54 6.85 -0.53
C ALA A 9 10.31 7.32 -1.32
N THR A 10 9.79 6.47 -2.19
CA THR A 10 8.49 6.66 -2.83
C THR A 10 7.43 5.97 -1.98
N TRP A 11 6.54 6.75 -1.40
CA TRP A 11 5.43 6.27 -0.57
C TRP A 11 4.18 6.18 -1.42
N TYR A 12 3.52 5.03 -1.33
CA TYR A 12 2.23 4.81 -1.97
C TYR A 12 1.21 4.54 -0.87
N HIS A 13 0.13 5.29 -0.87
CA HIS A 13 -0.94 5.11 0.10
C HIS A 13 -2.27 5.55 -0.49
N SER A 14 -3.36 5.05 0.08
CA SER A 14 -4.69 5.57 -0.24
C SER A 14 -5.18 6.49 0.88
N THR A 15 -5.72 7.64 0.50
CA THR A 15 -6.30 8.65 1.39
C THR A 15 -7.79 8.84 1.06
N GLY A 16 -8.50 9.61 1.88
CA GLY A 16 -9.94 9.81 1.75
C GLY A 16 -10.75 8.74 2.48
N GLY A 17 -12.01 8.59 2.08
CA GLY A 17 -12.98 7.70 2.68
C GLY A 17 -14.08 8.42 3.47
N PRO A 18 -15.05 7.65 4.00
CA PRO A 18 -16.22 8.18 4.69
C PRO A 18 -15.84 8.98 5.94
N THR A 19 -14.73 8.64 6.61
CA THR A 19 -14.17 9.40 7.75
C THR A 19 -13.69 10.81 7.39
N GLN A 20 -13.35 11.05 6.12
CA GLN A 20 -12.93 12.36 5.61
C GLN A 20 -13.98 13.02 4.71
N GLY A 21 -15.15 12.39 4.53
CA GLY A 21 -16.22 12.86 3.63
C GLY A 21 -15.80 12.96 2.15
N LYS A 22 -14.80 12.19 1.72
CA LYS A 22 -14.22 12.25 0.37
C LYS A 22 -14.12 10.87 -0.25
N HIS A 23 -14.13 10.79 -1.58
CA HIS A 23 -13.82 9.55 -2.28
C HIS A 23 -12.37 9.11 -1.99
N TYR A 24 -12.15 7.79 -1.92
CA TYR A 24 -10.80 7.25 -1.81
C TYR A 24 -9.96 7.65 -3.03
N THR A 25 -8.72 8.04 -2.78
CA THR A 25 -7.77 8.44 -3.83
C THR A 25 -6.41 7.81 -3.54
N VAL A 26 -5.70 7.39 -4.59
CA VAL A 26 -4.30 6.90 -4.48
C VAL A 26 -3.36 8.09 -4.54
N VAL A 27 -2.44 8.17 -3.60
CA VAL A 27 -1.44 9.22 -3.51
C VAL A 27 -0.05 8.58 -3.57
N ILE A 28 0.85 9.23 -4.31
CA ILE A 28 2.24 8.80 -4.51
C ILE A 28 3.12 9.98 -4.14
N GLU A 29 3.92 9.84 -3.09
CA GLU A 29 4.78 10.92 -2.58
C GLU A 29 6.25 10.50 -2.61
N ASN A 30 7.12 11.36 -3.12
CA ASN A 30 8.57 11.18 -3.09
C ASN A 30 9.18 12.01 -1.96
N LYS A 31 8.74 11.76 -0.73
CA LYS A 31 9.20 12.47 0.48
C LYS A 31 9.23 11.53 1.66
N ARG A 32 9.91 11.91 2.74
CA ARG A 32 9.80 11.18 4.01
C ARG A 32 8.37 11.27 4.54
N PHE A 33 7.69 10.13 4.64
CA PHE A 33 6.36 10.05 5.21
C PHE A 33 6.49 9.80 6.72
N ASN A 34 6.49 10.88 7.51
CA ASN A 34 6.39 10.80 8.97
C ASN A 34 4.91 10.91 9.34
N SER A 35 4.20 9.78 9.40
CA SER A 35 2.89 9.74 10.05
C SER A 35 3.06 9.16 11.45
N HIS A 36 2.44 9.77 12.46
CA HIS A 36 2.40 9.26 13.83
C HIS A 36 1.74 7.88 13.92
N GLU A 37 0.99 7.48 12.90
CA GLU A 37 0.28 6.21 12.82
C GLU A 37 1.13 5.06 12.25
N ILE A 38 2.36 5.32 11.81
CA ILE A 38 3.27 4.26 11.36
C ILE A 38 4.15 3.86 12.54
N GLU A 39 3.75 2.80 13.24
CA GLU A 39 4.53 2.26 14.35
C GLU A 39 5.77 1.50 13.85
N LYS A 40 5.65 0.76 12.74
CA LYS A 40 6.71 -0.12 12.22
C LYS A 40 6.68 -0.22 10.69
N CYS A 41 7.87 -0.39 10.10
CA CYS A 41 8.05 -0.74 8.69
C CYS A 41 8.52 -2.18 8.58
N HIS A 42 7.91 -2.97 7.69
CA HIS A 42 8.30 -4.36 7.44
C HIS A 42 8.87 -4.49 6.03
N LEU A 43 10.06 -5.08 5.92
CA LEU A 43 10.67 -5.34 4.62
C LEU A 43 10.00 -6.56 3.97
N ILE A 44 9.28 -6.34 2.87
CA ILE A 44 8.64 -7.40 2.07
C ILE A 44 9.64 -8.05 1.11
N GLY A 45 10.54 -7.26 0.52
CA GLY A 45 11.54 -7.76 -0.40
C GLY A 45 12.29 -6.65 -1.14
N GLU A 46 13.35 -7.04 -1.83
CA GLU A 46 14.13 -6.14 -2.67
C GLU A 46 13.57 -6.10 -4.10
N ILE A 47 13.35 -4.90 -4.61
CA ILE A 47 12.82 -4.67 -5.96
C ILE A 47 13.94 -4.22 -6.90
N SER A 48 13.98 -4.79 -8.12
CA SER A 48 14.92 -4.32 -9.14
C SER A 48 14.52 -2.92 -9.60
N PRO A 49 15.47 -2.03 -9.97
CA PRO A 49 15.16 -0.73 -10.57
C PRO A 49 14.25 -0.82 -11.81
N LYS A 50 14.30 -1.95 -12.53
CA LYS A 50 13.49 -2.23 -13.72
C LYS A 50 12.00 -2.41 -13.39
N ASP A 51 11.68 -2.82 -12.17
CA ASP A 51 10.30 -3.10 -11.73
C ASP A 51 9.63 -1.91 -11.05
N LYS A 52 10.36 -0.81 -10.80
CA LYS A 52 9.81 0.43 -10.21
C LYS A 52 8.58 0.95 -10.95
N ASN A 53 8.63 0.96 -12.29
CA ASN A 53 7.51 1.40 -13.10
C ASN A 53 6.32 0.42 -13.01
N LYS A 54 6.57 -0.88 -12.88
CA LYS A 54 5.51 -1.88 -12.70
C LYS A 54 4.80 -1.69 -11.36
N ILE A 55 5.54 -1.38 -10.30
CA ILE A 55 4.98 -1.09 -8.97
C ILE A 55 4.10 0.15 -9.04
N LYS A 56 4.61 1.24 -9.63
CA LYS A 56 3.85 2.47 -9.83
C LYS A 56 2.56 2.23 -10.62
N SER A 57 2.66 1.56 -11.76
CA SER A 57 1.49 1.26 -12.60
C SER A 57 0.49 0.36 -11.90
N THR A 58 0.94 -0.60 -11.10
CA THR A 58 0.07 -1.48 -10.32
C THR A 58 -0.68 -0.70 -9.26
N ALA A 59 0.03 0.11 -8.46
CA ALA A 59 -0.56 0.98 -7.45
C ALA A 59 -1.62 1.93 -8.03
N GLN A 60 -1.35 2.55 -9.19
CA GLN A 60 -2.30 3.46 -9.84
C GLN A 60 -3.52 2.76 -10.43
N ARG A 61 -3.37 1.50 -10.86
CA ARG A 61 -4.47 0.72 -11.45
C ARG A 61 -5.38 0.11 -10.37
N THR A 62 -4.85 -0.18 -9.19
CA THR A 62 -5.63 -0.74 -8.09
C THR A 62 -6.63 0.30 -7.57
N SER A 63 -7.91 -0.06 -7.58
CA SER A 63 -9.00 0.80 -7.12
C SER A 63 -8.73 1.32 -5.72
N ALA A 64 -8.80 2.64 -5.53
CA ALA A 64 -8.62 3.28 -4.24
C ALA A 64 -9.68 2.77 -3.24
N LEU A 65 -9.21 2.20 -2.14
CA LEU A 65 -10.03 1.64 -1.05
C LEU A 65 -9.42 2.11 0.29
N ARG A 66 -9.96 1.64 1.41
CA ARG A 66 -9.28 1.77 2.71
C ARG A 66 -7.82 1.34 2.57
N CYS A 67 -6.90 2.14 3.09
CA CYS A 67 -5.45 2.01 2.83
C CYS A 67 -4.93 0.57 3.03
N GLN A 68 -5.28 -0.10 4.13
CA GLN A 68 -4.88 -1.48 4.40
C GLN A 68 -5.35 -2.44 3.28
N ARG A 69 -6.64 -2.41 2.92
CA ARG A 69 -7.21 -3.23 1.85
C ARG A 69 -6.62 -2.90 0.48
N TRP A 70 -6.38 -1.62 0.22
CA TRP A 70 -5.71 -1.17 -1.00
C TRP A 70 -4.29 -1.75 -1.11
N VAL A 71 -3.52 -1.72 -0.02
CA VAL A 71 -2.17 -2.31 0.03
C VAL A 71 -2.21 -3.81 -0.25
N VAL A 72 -3.11 -4.57 0.38
CA VAL A 72 -3.28 -6.02 0.13
C VAL A 72 -3.54 -6.30 -1.35
N ASN A 73 -4.46 -5.56 -1.97
CA ASN A 73 -4.77 -5.72 -3.40
C ASN A 73 -3.59 -5.37 -4.32
N VAL A 74 -2.78 -4.38 -3.95
CA VAL A 74 -1.54 -4.05 -4.67
C VAL A 74 -0.54 -5.20 -4.53
N LEU A 75 -0.35 -5.73 -3.33
CA LEU A 75 0.55 -6.86 -3.09
C LEU A 75 0.11 -8.09 -3.89
N GLU A 76 -1.19 -8.40 -3.92
CA GLU A 76 -1.72 -9.55 -4.67
C GLU A 76 -1.40 -9.45 -6.18
N ASP A 77 -1.55 -8.26 -6.78
CA ASP A 77 -1.23 -8.07 -8.20
C ASP A 77 0.29 -8.08 -8.46
N LEU A 78 1.11 -7.62 -7.50
CA LEU A 78 2.57 -7.73 -7.57
C LEU A 78 3.04 -9.19 -7.45
N GLU A 79 2.39 -10.00 -6.61
CA GLU A 79 2.65 -11.44 -6.48
C GLU A 79 2.34 -12.18 -7.78
N LYS A 80 1.17 -11.91 -8.38
CA LYS A 80 0.78 -12.47 -9.68
C LYS A 80 1.78 -12.13 -10.80
N ARG A 81 2.52 -11.03 -10.66
CA ARG A 81 3.57 -10.59 -11.58
C ARG A 81 4.96 -11.09 -11.21
N GLY A 82 5.12 -11.82 -10.10
CA GLY A 82 6.39 -12.31 -9.58
C GLY A 82 7.34 -11.20 -9.10
N ILE A 83 6.80 -10.04 -8.72
CA ILE A 83 7.59 -8.90 -8.24
C ILE A 83 7.86 -9.02 -6.73
N VAL A 84 6.92 -9.59 -5.99
CA VAL A 84 7.07 -9.89 -4.56
C VAL A 84 6.88 -11.40 -4.32
N PRO A 85 7.37 -11.95 -3.19
CA PRO A 85 7.25 -13.37 -2.89
C PRO A 85 5.79 -13.84 -2.79
N LEU A 86 5.53 -15.09 -3.19
CA LEU A 86 4.22 -15.72 -3.02
C LEU A 86 3.86 -15.88 -1.52
N GLY A 87 2.60 -15.65 -1.19
CA GLY A 87 2.07 -15.63 0.18
C GLY A 87 2.11 -14.26 0.85
N THR A 88 2.70 -13.24 0.22
CA THR A 88 2.80 -11.88 0.77
C THR A 88 1.42 -11.27 0.98
N ALA A 89 0.52 -11.25 -0.01
CA ALA A 89 -0.79 -10.61 0.19
C ALA A 89 -1.62 -11.34 1.26
N SER A 90 -1.52 -12.67 1.34
CA SER A 90 -2.23 -13.45 2.36
C SER A 90 -1.75 -13.15 3.77
N ASP A 91 -0.44 -12.98 3.97
CA ASP A 91 0.14 -12.61 5.27
C ASP A 91 -0.35 -11.22 5.73
N TRP A 92 -0.38 -10.25 4.81
CA TRP A 92 -0.84 -8.90 5.09
C TRP A 92 -2.37 -8.75 5.17
N ASP A 93 -3.13 -9.60 4.47
CA ASP A 93 -4.59 -9.67 4.62
C ASP A 93 -4.97 -10.15 6.02
N ALA A 94 -4.27 -11.16 6.55
CA ALA A 94 -4.48 -11.65 7.91
C ALA A 94 -4.14 -10.60 8.99
N ALA A 95 -3.23 -9.68 8.70
CA ALA A 95 -2.87 -8.56 9.57
C ALA A 95 -3.78 -7.33 9.42
N THR A 96 -4.71 -7.34 8.46
CA THR A 96 -5.63 -6.22 8.24
C THR A 96 -6.70 -6.19 9.33
N GLU A 97 -6.84 -5.04 9.99
CA GLU A 97 -7.88 -4.84 11.00
C GLU A 97 -9.26 -4.79 10.34
N ASP A 98 -10.26 -5.44 10.94
CA ASP A 98 -11.64 -5.33 10.46
C ASP A 98 -12.14 -3.88 10.61
N SER A 99 -12.72 -3.31 9.55
CA SER A 99 -13.25 -1.95 9.61
C SER A 99 -14.66 -1.97 10.19
N PRO A 100 -14.94 -1.33 11.33
CA PRO A 100 -16.32 -1.21 11.82
C PRO A 100 -17.22 -0.41 10.86
N TYR A 101 -16.63 0.32 9.91
CA TYR A 101 -17.33 1.13 8.91
C TYR A 101 -17.74 0.38 7.63
N MET A 102 -17.49 -0.93 7.52
CA MET A 102 -18.04 -1.74 6.42
C MET A 102 -19.49 -2.18 6.64
N THR A 103 -20.06 -1.94 7.82
CA THR A 103 -21.44 -2.36 8.16
C THR A 103 -22.48 -1.24 8.01
N MET A 104 -22.38 -0.42 6.96
CA MET A 104 -23.50 0.44 6.54
C MET A 104 -23.55 0.51 5.01
N ALA A 105 -24.02 -0.60 4.43
CA ALA A 105 -24.65 -0.55 3.11
C ALA A 105 -26.06 0.04 3.32
N PHE A 106 -26.29 1.24 2.81
CA PHE A 106 -27.62 1.72 2.44
C PHE A 106 -27.80 1.48 0.94
#